data_AF-A0AAW7TM13-F1
#
_entry.id   AF-A0AAW7TM13-F1
#
_cell.length_a   1.000
_cell.length_b   1.000
_cell.length_c   1.000
_cell.angle_alpha   90.00
_cell.angle_beta   90.00
_cell.angle_gamma   90.00
#
_symmetry.space_group_name_H-M   'P 1'
#
loop_
_entity.id
_entity.type
_entity.pdbx_description
1 polymer ?
#
loop_
_entity_poly.entity_id
_entity_poly.type
_entity_poly.pdbx_seq_one_letter_code
_entity_poly.pdbx_strand_id
1 'polypeptide(L)'
;MFIRSSNVGYPRIGEKREWKKALESFWNGQINEQQFIETMEHIRLDSIRKQVEKGIDLIPIGDFSLYDHVLDAAFMFGYIPERFQQIDNALEQYFAMARGTNGQHALEMT
;
A
#
# COMPACT_ATOMS: atom_id res chain seq x y z
N MET A 1 15.38 27.39 21.76
CA MET A 1 14.29 27.02 20.83
C MET A 1 14.77 25.80 20.06
N PHE A 2 14.07 24.67 20.15
CA PHE A 2 14.44 23.44 19.41
C PHE A 2 13.68 23.43 18.08
N ILE A 3 14.41 23.36 16.96
CA ILE A 3 13.82 23.26 15.62
C ILE A 3 13.60 21.77 15.32
N ARG A 4 12.38 21.40 14.95
CA ARG A 4 12.01 20.02 14.61
C ARG A 4 12.08 19.79 13.10
N SER A 5 12.62 18.64 12.72
CA SER A 5 12.66 18.10 11.37
C SER A 5 11.45 17.21 11.09
N SER A 6 11.00 17.18 9.84
CA SER A 6 9.89 16.33 9.39
C SER A 6 9.94 16.10 7.87
N ASN A 7 9.15 15.15 7.40
CA ASN A 7 8.84 14.94 5.99
C ASN A 7 7.35 14.54 5.83
N VAL A 8 6.84 14.59 4.60
CA VAL A 8 5.40 14.39 4.29
C VAL A 8 5.07 12.97 3.84
N GLY A 9 6.07 12.11 3.66
CA GLY A 9 5.92 10.75 3.18
C GLY A 9 7.27 10.14 2.82
N TYR A 10 7.31 8.81 2.70
CA TYR A 10 8.52 8.05 2.40
C TYR A 10 8.31 7.06 1.24
N PRO A 11 9.30 6.87 0.34
CA PRO A 11 9.16 5.94 -0.77
C PRO A 11 8.91 4.49 -0.31
N ARG A 12 7.71 3.98 -0.56
CA ARG A 12 7.30 2.60 -0.22
C ARG A 12 8.01 1.49 -1.01
N ILE A 13 8.67 1.82 -2.13
CA ILE A 13 9.16 0.82 -3.09
C ILE A 13 10.28 -0.07 -2.53
N GLY A 14 11.03 0.41 -1.53
CA GLY A 14 12.20 -0.27 -0.97
C GLY A 14 13.48 -0.09 -1.81
N GLU A 15 14.65 -0.29 -1.20
CA GLU A 15 15.96 -0.03 -1.82
C GLU A 15 16.23 -0.93 -3.04
N LYS A 16 15.68 -2.16 -3.05
CA LYS A 16 15.83 -3.14 -4.14
C LYS A 16 14.49 -3.54 -4.74
N ARG A 17 13.50 -2.64 -4.65
CA ARG A 17 12.12 -2.84 -5.15
C ARG A 17 11.41 -4.04 -4.51
N GLU A 18 11.68 -4.30 -3.24
CA GLU A 18 11.11 -5.38 -2.45
C GLU A 18 9.58 -5.33 -2.48
N TRP A 19 9.01 -4.13 -2.36
CA TRP A 19 7.57 -3.90 -2.44
C TRP A 19 6.97 -4.37 -3.77
N LYS A 20 7.61 -4.00 -4.89
CA LYS A 20 7.15 -4.38 -6.23
C LYS A 20 7.22 -5.89 -6.42
N LYS A 21 8.32 -6.52 -5.98
CA LYS A 21 8.52 -7.96 -6.08
C LYS A 21 7.47 -8.72 -5.27
N ALA A 22 7.20 -8.30 -4.03
CA ALA A 22 6.18 -8.90 -3.19
C ALA A 22 4.78 -8.80 -3.83
N LEU A 23 4.44 -7.64 -4.38
CA LEU A 23 3.16 -7.41 -5.07
C LEU A 23 3.00 -8.30 -6.31
N GLU A 24 4.03 -8.38 -7.16
CA GLU A 24 4.01 -9.24 -8.34
C GLU A 24 3.94 -10.72 -7.97
N SER A 25 4.69 -11.16 -6.94
CA SER A 25 4.61 -12.53 -6.43
C SER A 25 3.23 -12.87 -5.87
N PHE A 26 2.58 -11.93 -5.17
CA PHE A 26 1.23 -12.11 -4.66
C PHE A 26 0.22 -12.27 -5.81
N TRP A 27 0.23 -11.36 -6.80
CA TRP A 27 -0.68 -11.46 -7.94
C TRP A 27 -0.45 -12.69 -8.82
N ASN A 28 0.78 -13.21 -8.85
CA ASN A 28 1.10 -14.45 -9.57
C ASN A 28 0.81 -15.72 -8.73
N GLY A 29 0.23 -15.59 -7.54
CA GLY A 29 -0.10 -16.72 -6.66
C GLY A 29 1.11 -17.44 -6.07
N GLN A 30 2.29 -16.82 -6.07
CA GLN A 30 3.52 -17.41 -5.52
C GLN A 30 3.60 -17.29 -3.99
N ILE A 31 2.96 -16.27 -3.43
CA ILE A 31 2.81 -16.07 -1.99
C ILE A 31 1.33 -15.84 -1.67
N ASN A 32 0.91 -16.24 -0.47
CA ASN A 32 -0.46 -16.03 -0.01
C ASN A 32 -0.64 -14.63 0.60
N GLU A 33 -1.89 -14.28 0.92
CA GLU A 33 -2.26 -12.98 1.51
C GLU A 33 -1.50 -12.69 2.81
N GLN A 34 -1.38 -13.68 3.70
CA GLN A 34 -0.66 -13.52 4.97
C GLN A 34 0.81 -13.15 4.74
N GLN A 35 1.51 -13.89 3.88
CA GLN A 35 2.90 -13.63 3.52
C GLN A 35 3.08 -12.25 2.86
N PHE A 36 2.12 -11.86 2.03
CA PHE A 36 2.12 -10.55 1.38
C PHE A 36 1.99 -9.42 2.40
N ILE A 37 1.02 -9.50 3.32
CA ILE A 37 0.79 -8.49 4.36
C ILE A 37 1.99 -8.41 5.32
N GLU A 38 2.54 -9.55 5.75
CA GLU A 38 3.76 -9.59 6.58
C GLU A 38 4.94 -8.92 5.88
N THR A 39 5.15 -9.20 4.59
CA THR A 39 6.23 -8.57 3.81
C THR A 39 6.04 -7.06 3.71
N MET A 40 4.80 -6.60 3.46
CA MET A 40 4.47 -5.18 3.37
C MET A 40 4.66 -4.47 4.72
N GLU A 41 4.28 -5.10 5.82
CA GLU A 41 4.52 -4.59 7.16
C GLU A 41 6.02 -4.45 7.47
N HIS A 42 6.82 -5.46 7.12
CA HIS A 42 8.26 -5.42 7.32
C HIS A 42 8.91 -4.24 6.58
N ILE A 43 8.57 -4.03 5.30
CA ILE A 43 9.10 -2.91 4.49
C ILE A 43 8.72 -1.56 5.11
N ARG A 44 7.48 -1.42 5.59
CA ARG A 44 7.00 -0.22 6.28
C ARG A 44 7.79 0.03 7.57
N LEU A 45 7.97 -0.99 8.41
CA LEU A 45 8.70 -0.87 9.67
C LEU A 45 10.17 -0.54 9.45
N ASP A 46 10.83 -1.12 8.44
CA ASP A 46 12.21 -0.80 8.09
C ASP A 46 12.37 0.65 7.61
N SER A 47 11.39 1.16 6.86
CA SER A 47 11.34 2.56 6.43
C SER A 47 11.18 3.53 7.61
N ILE A 48 10.37 3.16 8.61
CA ILE A 48 10.21 3.94 9.84
C ILE A 48 11.50 3.90 10.67
N ARG A 49 12.07 2.72 10.90
CA ARG A 49 13.34 2.53 11.64
C ARG A 49 14.45 3.38 11.05
N LYS A 50 14.60 3.35 9.71
CA LYS A 50 15.59 4.16 9.01
C LYS A 50 15.42 5.66 9.27
N GLN A 51 14.18 6.17 9.31
CA GLN A 51 13.94 7.59 9.61
C GLN A 51 14.25 7.93 11.08
N VAL A 52 13.93 7.04 12.01
CA VAL A 52 14.31 7.17 13.43
C VAL A 52 15.83 7.22 13.59
N GLU A 53 16.55 6.29 12.95
CA GLU A 53 18.02 6.22 12.98
C GLU A 53 18.69 7.45 12.36
N LYS A 54 18.00 8.13 11.42
CA LYS A 54 18.46 9.39 10.83
C LYS A 54 18.11 10.62 11.65
N GLY A 55 17.41 10.46 12.78
CA GLY A 55 17.09 11.55 13.70
C GLY A 55 15.96 12.46 13.22
N ILE A 56 15.03 11.97 12.39
CA ILE A 56 13.82 12.74 12.03
C ILE A 56 12.91 12.83 13.25
N ASP A 57 12.53 14.06 13.63
CA ASP A 57 11.73 14.30 14.84
C ASP A 57 10.25 13.91 14.67
N LEU A 58 9.69 14.16 13.48
CA LEU A 58 8.29 13.87 13.14
C LEU A 58 8.23 13.03 11.85
N ILE A 59 7.95 11.74 12.01
CA ILE A 59 7.90 10.74 10.94
C ILE A 59 6.44 10.56 10.47
N PRO A 60 6.16 10.62 9.16
CA PRO A 60 4.81 10.38 8.65
C PRO A 60 4.39 8.92 8.86
N ILE A 61 3.11 8.73 9.14
CA ILE A 61 2.45 7.43 9.23
C ILE A 61 1.14 7.52 8.46
N GLY A 62 0.87 6.53 7.61
CA GLY A 62 -0.31 6.49 6.74
C GLY A 62 -0.03 6.79 5.27
N ASP A 63 1.20 7.13 4.92
CA ASP A 63 1.70 7.32 3.55
C ASP A 63 2.01 6.00 2.83
N PHE A 64 2.31 4.94 3.58
CA PHE A 64 2.54 3.61 3.02
C PHE A 64 1.25 2.99 2.51
N SER A 65 1.28 2.50 1.27
CA SER A 65 0.11 2.03 0.55
C SER A 65 0.41 0.74 -0.22
N LEU A 66 -0.60 -0.13 -0.37
CA LEU A 66 -0.49 -1.41 -1.09
C LEU A 66 -0.62 -1.23 -2.61
N TYR A 67 -1.12 -0.08 -3.07
CA TYR A 67 -1.14 0.25 -4.49
C TYR A 67 -1.16 1.76 -4.75
N ASP A 68 -2.13 2.49 -4.20
CA ASP A 68 -2.24 3.95 -4.31
C ASP A 68 -2.97 4.56 -3.11
N HIS A 69 -2.45 5.68 -2.60
CA HIS A 69 -2.97 6.39 -1.44
C HIS A 69 -4.34 7.07 -1.65
N VAL A 70 -4.68 7.45 -2.89
CA VAL A 70 -6.02 7.98 -3.20
C VAL A 70 -7.03 6.83 -3.21
N LEU A 71 -6.63 5.69 -3.78
CA LEU A 71 -7.41 4.46 -3.71
C LEU A 71 -7.61 3.99 -2.26
N ASP A 72 -6.58 4.09 -1.40
CA ASP A 72 -6.70 3.77 0.03
C ASP A 72 -7.79 4.61 0.70
N ALA A 73 -7.79 5.93 0.44
CA ALA A 73 -8.81 6.82 0.97
C ALA A 73 -10.21 6.49 0.45
N ALA A 74 -10.36 6.22 -0.85
CA ALA A 74 -11.64 5.83 -1.43
C ALA A 74 -12.18 4.53 -0.80
N PHE A 75 -11.32 3.53 -0.65
CA PHE A 75 -11.66 2.25 -0.04
C PHE A 75 -12.03 2.41 1.45
N MET A 76 -11.26 3.19 2.20
CA MET A 76 -11.51 3.49 3.62
C MET A 76 -12.88 4.16 3.84
N PHE A 77 -13.31 5.03 2.95
CA PHE A 77 -14.62 5.69 3.02
C PHE A 77 -15.76 4.87 2.43
N GLY A 78 -15.51 3.65 1.96
CA GLY A 78 -16.51 2.79 1.35
C GLY A 78 -16.96 3.27 -0.03
N TYR A 79 -16.17 4.09 -0.72
CA TYR A 79 -16.39 4.49 -2.11
C TYR A 79 -16.02 3.36 -3.07
N ILE A 80 -16.74 2.25 -2.95
CA ILE A 80 -16.56 1.03 -3.73
C ILE A 80 -17.68 0.99 -4.79
N PRO A 81 -17.34 1.04 -6.09
CA PRO A 81 -18.32 0.90 -7.17
C PRO A 81 -19.09 -0.42 -7.06
N GLU A 82 -20.38 -0.40 -7.39
CA GLU A 82 -21.30 -1.56 -7.28
C GLU A 82 -20.74 -2.84 -7.91
N ARG A 83 -20.05 -2.73 -9.06
CA ARG A 83 -19.43 -3.88 -9.74
C ARG A 83 -18.41 -4.65 -8.88
N PHE A 84 -17.78 -4.00 -7.90
CA PHE A 84 -16.79 -4.63 -7.02
C PHE A 84 -17.37 -5.01 -5.65
N GLN A 85 -18.61 -4.63 -5.32
CA GLN A 85 -19.20 -4.86 -3.99
C GLN A 85 -19.48 -6.33 -3.68
N GLN A 86 -19.56 -7.19 -4.70
CA GLN A 86 -19.77 -8.63 -4.53
C GLN A 86 -18.49 -9.41 -4.16
N ILE A 87 -17.34 -8.72 -4.07
CA ILE A 87 -16.06 -9.32 -3.68
C ILE A 87 -15.94 -9.25 -2.16
N ASP A 88 -16.01 -10.41 -1.49
CA ASP A 88 -16.02 -10.50 -0.02
C ASP A 88 -14.64 -10.24 0.61
N ASN A 89 -13.55 -10.65 -0.07
CA ASN A 89 -12.20 -10.41 0.43
C ASN A 89 -11.80 -8.95 0.19
N ALA A 90 -11.52 -8.22 1.27
CA ALA A 90 -11.21 -6.79 1.20
C ALA A 90 -9.96 -6.48 0.37
N LEU A 91 -8.91 -7.30 0.45
CA LEU A 91 -7.68 -7.09 -0.31
C LEU A 91 -7.88 -7.36 -1.81
N GLU A 92 -8.63 -8.41 -2.13
CA GLU A 92 -9.05 -8.71 -3.50
C GLU A 92 -9.91 -7.60 -4.07
N GLN A 93 -10.90 -7.10 -3.32
CA GLN A 93 -11.77 -6.00 -3.72
C GLN A 93 -10.98 -4.72 -3.98
N TYR A 94 -10.02 -4.42 -3.11
CA TYR A 94 -9.09 -3.30 -3.27
C TYR A 94 -8.28 -3.41 -4.56
N PHE A 95 -7.67 -4.57 -4.85
CA PHE A 95 -6.90 -4.76 -6.08
C PHE A 95 -7.77 -4.86 -7.33
N ALA A 96 -9.01 -5.35 -7.21
CA ALA A 96 -10.00 -5.33 -8.30
C ALA A 96 -10.33 -3.90 -8.71
N MET A 97 -10.46 -2.97 -7.76
CA MET A 97 -10.62 -1.55 -8.07
C MET A 97 -9.38 -0.97 -8.79
N ALA A 98 -8.17 -1.37 -8.36
CA ALA A 98 -6.91 -0.90 -8.94
C ALA A 98 -6.62 -1.43 -10.35
N ARG A 99 -6.93 -2.71 -10.62
CA ARG A 99 -6.45 -3.44 -11.80
C ARG A 99 -7.53 -4.19 -12.59
N GLY A 100 -8.77 -4.17 -12.11
CA GLY A 100 -9.87 -4.91 -12.68
C GLY A 100 -9.81 -6.40 -12.37
N THR A 101 -10.84 -7.11 -12.84
CA THR A 101 -10.97 -8.57 -12.79
C THR A 101 -11.38 -9.08 -14.18
N ASN A 102 -11.60 -10.39 -14.32
CA ASN A 102 -12.16 -10.95 -15.55
C ASN A 102 -13.60 -10.45 -15.76
N GLY A 103 -13.78 -9.47 -16.65
CA GLY A 103 -15.08 -8.90 -17.00
C GLY A 103 -15.43 -7.59 -16.29
N GLN A 104 -14.56 -7.06 -15.43
CA GLN A 104 -14.76 -5.77 -14.78
C GLN A 104 -13.53 -4.89 -14.96
N HIS A 105 -13.71 -3.72 -15.59
CA HIS A 105 -12.61 -2.78 -15.81
C HIS A 105 -12.19 -2.10 -14.51
N ALA A 106 -10.88 -1.93 -14.38
CA ALA A 106 -10.23 -1.13 -13.34
C ALA A 106 -10.82 0.29 -13.29
N LEU A 107 -10.59 0.98 -12.17
CA LEU A 107 -10.78 2.42 -12.11
C LEU A 107 -9.75 3.14 -12.99
N GLU A 108 -10.11 4.33 -13.44
CA GLU A 108 -9.19 5.19 -14.18
C GLU A 108 -8.05 5.65 -13.25
N MET A 109 -6.85 5.73 -13.82
CA MET A 109 -5.66 6.26 -13.16
C MET A 109 -5.34 7.63 -13.76
N THR A 110 -5.27 8.66 -12.92
CA THR A 110 -4.96 10.05 -13.30
C THR A 110 -3.73 10.56 -12.59
#